data_AF-A0A447PUH8-F1
#
_entry.id   AF-A0A447PUH8-F1
#
_cell.length_a   1.000
_cell.length_b   1.000
_cell.length_c   1.000
_cell.angle_alpha   90.00
_cell.angle_beta   90.00
_cell.angle_gamma   90.00
#
_symmetry.space_group_name_H-M   'P 1'
#
loop_
_entity.id
_entity.type
_entity.pdbx_description
1 polymer ?
#
loop_
_entity_poly.entity_id
_entity_poly.type
_entity_poly.pdbx_seq_one_letter_code
_entity_poly.pdbx_strand_id
1 'polypeptide(L)' 'MLKTGVVFCQYPEGVRFGEEEDDIARLVIGIAARNNEHIQVITSLTNALDDESVIERLAHTTSVDEVLELLAGKKA' A
#
# COMPACT_ATOMS: atom_id res chain seq x y z
N MET A 1 19.80 -6.98 13.93
CA MET A 1 18.57 -7.82 13.87
C MET A 1 17.71 -7.33 12.72
N LEU A 2 17.26 -8.23 11.85
CA LEU A 2 16.33 -7.89 10.75
C LEU A 2 14.89 -8.05 11.27
N LYS A 3 14.07 -7.01 11.11
CA LYS A 3 12.67 -6.98 11.52
C LYS A 3 11.77 -6.99 10.29
N THR A 4 10.57 -7.53 10.44
CA THR A 4 9.52 -7.37 9.42
C THR A 4 9.20 -5.88 9.25
N GLY A 5 9.11 -5.43 8.00
CA GLY A 5 8.91 -4.04 7.65
C GLY A 5 8.20 -3.89 6.32
N VAL A 6 7.58 -2.73 6.15
CA VAL A 6 6.85 -2.34 4.95
C VAL A 6 7.33 -0.97 4.51
N VAL A 7 7.45 -0.76 3.20
CA VAL A 7 7.74 0.52 2.58
C VAL A 7 6.56 0.87 1.68
N PHE A 8 5.96 2.02 1.91
CA PHE A 8 4.86 2.54 1.11
C PHE A 8 5.40 3.61 0.16
N CYS A 9 5.25 3.40 -1.15
CA CYS A 9 5.69 4.31 -2.20
C CYS A 9 4.48 4.75 -3.03
N GLN A 10 4.21 6.05 -3.04
CA GLN A 10 3.18 6.66 -3.87
C GLN A 10 3.79 7.15 -5.19
N TYR A 11 3.12 6.82 -6.31
CA TYR A 11 3.45 7.27 -7.66
C TYR A 11 2.18 7.89 -8.26
N PRO A 12 1.90 9.20 -8.04
CA PRO A 12 0.69 9.84 -8.55
C PRO A 12 0.53 9.75 -10.07
N GLU A 13 1.66 9.79 -10.79
CA GLU A 13 1.71 9.63 -12.26
C GLU A 13 1.64 8.16 -12.70
N GLY A 14 1.73 7.23 -11.76
CA GLY A 14 1.75 5.80 -12.00
C GLY A 14 3.11 5.26 -12.43
N VAL A 15 3.31 3.96 -12.23
CA VAL A 15 4.45 3.20 -12.74
C VAL A 15 3.95 1.89 -13.32
N ARG A 16 4.45 1.50 -14.50
CA ARG A 16 4.14 0.20 -15.10
C ARG A 16 4.66 -0.92 -14.20
N PHE A 17 3.78 -1.80 -13.75
CA PHE A 17 4.10 -2.87 -12.82
C PHE A 17 3.75 -4.27 -13.36
N GLY A 18 2.76 -4.37 -14.25
CA GLY A 18 2.44 -5.63 -14.95
C GLY A 18 3.16 -5.79 -16.29
N GLU A 19 2.78 -6.85 -17.00
CA GLU A 19 3.36 -7.17 -18.32
C GLU A 19 2.75 -6.31 -19.43
N GLU A 20 1.49 -5.89 -19.28
CA GLU A 20 0.78 -5.05 -20.23
C GLU A 20 1.11 -3.57 -20.02
N GLU A 21 0.97 -2.75 -21.08
CA GLU A 21 1.26 -1.30 -21.00
C GLU A 21 0.28 -0.57 -20.07
N ASP A 22 -0.95 -1.08 -19.94
CA ASP A 22 -2.01 -0.49 -19.13
C ASP A 22 -1.96 -0.91 -17.65
N ASP A 23 -1.06 -1.83 -17.28
CA ASP A 23 -0.87 -2.29 -15.90
C ASP A 23 -0.06 -1.28 -15.07
N ILE A 24 -0.69 -0.16 -14.74
CA ILE A 24 -0.09 0.96 -14.02
C ILE A 24 -0.46 0.90 -12.54
N ALA A 25 0.56 0.76 -11.68
CA ALA A 25 0.42 0.90 -10.24
C ALA A 25 0.67 2.36 -9.82
N ARG A 26 -0.28 2.96 -9.10
CA ARG A 26 -0.08 4.27 -8.45
C ARG A 26 0.41 4.15 -7.00
N LEU A 27 0.28 2.96 -6.43
CA LEU A 27 0.72 2.63 -5.09
C LEU A 27 1.57 1.35 -5.17
N VAL A 28 2.78 1.41 -4.63
CA VAL A 28 3.69 0.26 -4.57
C VAL A 28 4.08 0.04 -3.12
N ILE A 29 3.84 -1.15 -2.61
CA ILE A 29 4.11 -1.51 -1.22
C ILE A 29 5.15 -2.61 -1.17
N GLY A 30 6.38 -2.24 -0.79
CA GLY A 30 7.48 -3.19 -0.60
C GLY A 30 7.37 -3.85 0.76
N ILE A 31 7.31 -5.18 0.80
CA ILE A 31 7.19 -5.94 2.05
C ILE A 31 8.47 -6.74 2.27
N ALA A 32 9.12 -6.52 3.41
CA ALA A 32 10.26 -7.29 3.87
C ALA A 32 9.85 -8.03 5.14
N ALA A 33 9.40 -9.28 5.03
CA ALA A 33 9.00 -10.10 6.17
C ALA A 33 9.82 -11.38 6.25
N ARG A 34 9.99 -11.94 7.45
CA ARG A 34 10.60 -13.26 7.64
C ARG A 34 9.52 -14.35 7.56
N ASN A 35 9.80 -15.44 6.83
CA ASN A 35 8.87 -16.57 6.66
C ASN A 35 7.49 -16.16 6.09
N ASN A 36 6.42 -16.90 6.41
CA ASN A 36 5.03 -16.69 5.99
C ASN A 36 4.34 -15.47 6.64
N GLU A 37 5.05 -14.64 7.41
CA GLU A 37 4.49 -13.42 8.01
C GLU A 37 4.11 -12.36 6.97
N HIS A 38 4.66 -12.44 5.74
CA HIS A 38 4.28 -11.56 4.64
C HIS A 38 2.79 -11.66 4.32
N ILE A 39 2.17 -12.84 4.46
CA ILE A 39 0.75 -13.04 4.17
C ILE A 39 -0.12 -12.20 5.10
N GLN A 40 0.18 -12.17 6.41
CA GLN A 40 -0.60 -11.36 7.37
C GLN A 40 -0.50 -9.85 7.07
N VAL A 41 0.68 -9.40 6.65
CA VAL A 41 0.91 -8.00 6.25
C VAL A 41 0.12 -7.69 4.97
N ILE A 42 0.19 -8.56 3.96
CA ILE A 42 -0.56 -8.41 2.71
C ILE A 42 -2.06 -8.37 3.01
N THR A 43 -2.62 -9.32 3.77
CA THR A 43 -4.05 -9.35 4.09
C THR A 43 -4.52 -8.08 4.81
N SER A 44 -3.72 -7.55 5.73
CA SER A 44 -4.05 -6.31 6.44
C SER A 44 -4.09 -5.12 5.48
N LEU A 45 -3.14 -5.05 4.53
CA LEU A 45 -3.09 -4.02 3.50
C LEU A 45 -4.24 -4.16 2.51
N THR A 46 -4.52 -5.37 2.01
CA THR A 46 -5.62 -5.62 1.07
C THR A 46 -6.97 -5.22 1.68
N ASN A 47 -7.20 -5.50 2.95
CA ASN A 47 -8.43 -5.08 3.64
C ASN A 47 -8.53 -3.55 3.79
N ALA A 48 -7.41 -2.85 4.00
CA ALA A 48 -7.38 -1.38 4.09
C ALA A 48 -7.54 -0.71 2.71
N LEU A 49 -7.17 -1.43 1.64
CA LEU A 49 -7.21 -0.98 0.25
C LEU A 49 -8.41 -1.53 -0.54
N ASP A 50 -9.43 -2.08 0.14
CA ASP A 50 -10.63 -2.62 -0.53
C ASP A 50 -11.60 -1.52 -1.00
N ASP A 51 -11.39 -0.27 -0.54
CA ASP A 51 -12.18 0.88 -0.93
C ASP A 51 -11.45 1.70 -2.01
N GLU A 52 -12.04 1.75 -3.20
CA GLU A 52 -11.51 2.48 -4.36
C GLU A 52 -11.31 3.99 -4.06
N SER A 53 -12.17 4.59 -3.24
CA SER A 53 -12.04 5.98 -2.82
C SER A 53 -10.83 6.19 -1.89
N VAL A 54 -10.51 5.19 -1.08
CA VAL A 54 -9.33 5.20 -0.21
C VAL A 54 -8.06 5.05 -1.05
N ILE A 55 -8.07 4.18 -2.07
CA ILE A 55 -6.95 4.05 -3.01
C ILE A 55 -6.68 5.38 -3.72
N GLU A 56 -7.71 6.04 -4.26
CA GLU A 56 -7.55 7.31 -4.97
C GLU A 56 -6.98 8.40 -4.06
N ARG A 57 -7.50 8.50 -2.82
CA ARG A 57 -6.95 9.41 -1.81
C ARG A 57 -5.48 9.09 -1.49
N LEU A 58 -5.16 7.82 -1.26
CA LEU A 58 -3.80 7.38 -0.99
C LEU A 58 -2.86 7.61 -2.17
N ALA A 59 -3.35 7.62 -3.41
CA ALA A 59 -2.53 7.85 -4.60
C ALA A 59 -2.17 9.34 -4.82
N HIS A 60 -2.96 10.27 -4.27
CA HIS A 60 -2.80 11.71 -4.49
C HIS A 60 -2.55 12.54 -3.22
N THR A 61 -2.74 11.96 -2.03
CA THR A 61 -2.51 12.66 -0.77
C THR A 61 -1.06 13.10 -0.64
N THR A 62 -0.86 14.27 -0.04
CA THR A 62 0.46 14.80 0.33
C THR A 62 0.70 14.72 1.84
N SER A 63 -0.25 14.16 2.60
CA SER A 63 -0.20 14.06 4.06
C SER A 63 0.21 12.65 4.49
N VAL A 64 1.36 12.55 5.16
CA VAL A 64 1.83 11.28 5.74
C VAL A 64 0.88 10.80 6.84
N ASP A 65 0.30 11.71 7.62
CA ASP A 65 -0.63 11.37 8.68
C ASP A 65 -1.92 10.75 8.13
N GLU A 66 -2.43 11.27 7.00
CA GLU A 66 -3.59 10.70 6.32
C GLU A 66 -3.30 9.28 5.82
N VAL A 67 -2.12 9.05 5.24
CA VAL A 67 -1.69 7.70 4.84
C VAL A 67 -1.68 6.75 6.03
N LEU A 68 -1.11 7.18 7.17
CA LEU A 68 -1.06 6.36 8.38
C LEU A 68 -2.47 6.09 8.94
N GLU A 69 -3.38 7.06 8.94
CA GLU A 69 -4.76 6.88 9.40
C GLU A 69 -5.53 5.88 8.54
N LEU A 70 -5.40 5.98 7.22
CA LEU A 70 -6.04 5.08 6.27
C LEU A 70 -5.50 3.66 6.38
N LEU A 71 -4.17 3.50 6.52
CA LEU A 71 -3.53 2.18 6.67
C LEU A 71 -3.70 1.56 8.07
N ALA A 72 -3.83 2.37 9.12
CA ALA A 72 -4.04 1.89 10.49
C ALA A 72 -5.43 1.28 10.70
N GLY A 73 -6.34 1.41 9.73
CA GLY A 73 -7.66 0.81 9.78
C GLY A 73 -8.45 1.26 10.99
N LYS A 74 -8.32 2.53 11.40
CA LYS A 74 -9.17 3.10 12.46
C LYS A 74 -10.61 3.09 11.98
N LYS A 75 -11.30 1.98 12.24
CA LYS A 75 -12.75 1.98 12.40
C LYS A 75 -13.04 3.01 13.50
N ALA A 76 -13.76 4.06 13.12
CA ALA A 76 -14.57 4.82 14.07
C ALA A 76 -15.52 3.86 14.81
#